data_AF-A0A3B5A7N9-F1
#
_entry.id   AF-A0A3B5A7N9-F1
#
_cell.length_a   1.000
_cell.length_b   1.000
_cell.length_c   1.000
_cell.angle_alpha   90.00
_cell.angle_beta   90.00
_cell.angle_gamma   90.00
#
_symmetry.space_group_name_H-M   'P 1'
#
loop_
_entity.id
_entity.type
_entity.pdbx_description
1 polymer ?
#
loop_
_entity_poly.entity_id
_entity_poly.type
_entity_poly.pdbx_seq_one_letter_code
_entity_poly.pdbx_strand_id
1 'polypeptide(L)'
;MDLEDDTTVLTTLKSFNSFISRSENPQRLSEPSAGSGNLQSQYKRSLELLEAAERVQSKNRYLQLDQEKKQMELSHKRARFELEKAASDSARDLEVQKIEDLERERQRLEEQNNILEMRLERHNLQGDYDPVKTRVLHFKMNPTAAAKQERQQEVDTLRDEVAHLRELVRSLQGGGAAVHSQDDSSIHAASLNLRKQMESSELRNQRLKEVFQKKIQEFRTVCYVLTGYQMDITTENQYRLTSVYAEHMDDSLLFKKGSNGSMQLMETEFSKTLGEMVALHLHHQKSIPAFLSAVTLDLFSRQTTI
;
A
#
# COMPACT_ATOMS: atom_id res chain seq x y z
N MET A 1 -38.98 27.56 -19.09
CA MET A 1 -39.50 27.99 -20.40
C MET A 1 -41.01 27.89 -20.27
N ASP A 2 -41.68 28.97 -19.84
CA ASP A 2 -43.14 28.98 -19.68
C ASP A 2 -43.69 30.20 -20.43
N LEU A 3 -43.46 30.23 -21.74
CA LEU A 3 -43.96 31.29 -22.64
C LEU A 3 -45.41 31.07 -23.08
N GLU A 4 -46.00 29.92 -22.78
CA GLU A 4 -47.38 29.58 -23.17
C GLU A 4 -48.42 30.15 -22.19
N ASP A 5 -48.14 30.20 -20.88
CA ASP A 5 -49.11 30.68 -19.89
C ASP A 5 -49.40 32.18 -20.02
N ASP A 6 -48.38 32.99 -20.36
CA ASP A 6 -48.54 34.43 -20.59
C ASP A 6 -49.49 34.73 -21.76
N THR A 7 -49.57 33.87 -22.78
CA THR A 7 -50.46 34.07 -23.94
C THR A 7 -51.93 33.81 -23.60
N THR A 8 -52.22 32.90 -22.67
CA THR A 8 -53.59 32.62 -22.23
C THR A 8 -54.12 33.73 -21.31
N VAL A 9 -53.27 34.28 -20.45
CA VAL A 9 -53.59 35.43 -19.60
C VAL A 9 -53.81 36.69 -20.45
N LEU A 10 -53.00 36.92 -21.49
CA LEU A 10 -53.16 38.08 -22.38
C LEU A 10 -54.41 37.99 -23.27
N THR A 11 -54.78 36.80 -23.72
CA THR A 11 -55.99 36.57 -24.53
C THR A 11 -57.26 36.69 -23.69
N THR A 12 -57.25 36.17 -22.47
CA THR A 12 -58.36 36.35 -21.51
C THR A 12 -58.53 37.82 -21.13
N LEU A 13 -57.45 38.56 -20.83
CA LEU A 13 -57.48 40.01 -20.60
C LEU A 13 -57.99 40.81 -21.81
N LYS A 14 -57.58 40.46 -23.03
CA LYS A 14 -58.08 41.10 -24.26
C LYS A 14 -59.57 40.82 -24.48
N SER A 15 -60.02 39.60 -24.21
CA SER A 15 -61.44 39.25 -24.31
C SER A 15 -62.29 40.00 -23.28
N PHE A 16 -61.77 40.17 -22.05
CA PHE A 16 -62.44 40.91 -20.98
C PHE A 16 -62.50 42.41 -21.29
N ASN A 17 -61.44 42.98 -21.86
CA ASN A 17 -61.42 44.38 -22.27
C ASN A 17 -62.38 44.64 -23.45
N SER A 18 -62.50 43.68 -24.37
CA SER A 18 -63.52 43.71 -25.44
C SER A 18 -64.95 43.61 -24.89
N PHE A 19 -65.15 42.84 -23.82
CA PHE A 19 -66.44 42.70 -23.15
C PHE A 19 -66.86 43.97 -22.41
N ILE A 20 -65.94 44.62 -21.68
CA ILE A 20 -66.21 45.91 -21.01
C ILE A 20 -66.43 47.05 -22.03
N SER A 21 -65.75 47.00 -23.18
CA SER A 21 -65.91 47.98 -24.26
C SER A 21 -67.26 47.85 -24.99
N ARG A 22 -67.96 46.72 -24.84
CA ARG A 22 -69.36 46.56 -25.26
C ARG A 22 -70.28 47.03 -24.13
N SER A 23 -70.24 48.32 -23.82
CA SER A 23 -71.38 48.96 -23.15
C SER A 23 -72.52 49.08 -24.17
N GLU A 24 -73.29 48.01 -24.35
CA GLU A 24 -74.66 48.18 -24.82
C GLU A 24 -75.37 49.05 -23.78
N ASN A 25 -75.60 50.32 -24.16
CA ASN A 25 -76.67 51.13 -23.59
C ASN A 25 -77.89 50.23 -23.41
N PRO A 26 -78.46 50.09 -22.20
CA PRO A 26 -79.79 49.53 -22.10
C PRO A 26 -80.69 50.46 -22.90
N GLN A 27 -81.09 50.01 -24.09
CA GLN A 27 -82.22 50.58 -24.80
C GLN A 27 -83.34 50.61 -23.79
N ARG A 28 -83.71 51.83 -23.37
CA ARG A 28 -84.97 52.12 -22.72
C ARG A 28 -86.04 51.53 -23.62
N LEU A 29 -86.52 50.34 -23.24
CA LEU A 29 -87.78 49.82 -23.71
C LEU A 29 -88.81 50.90 -23.39
N SER A 30 -89.33 51.46 -24.46
CA SER A 30 -90.53 52.27 -24.55
C SER A 30 -91.55 51.90 -23.47
N GLU A 31 -91.85 52.86 -22.58
CA GLU A 31 -93.10 52.87 -21.83
C GLU A 31 -94.28 52.90 -22.83
N PRO A 32 -95.27 52.01 -22.73
CA PRO A 32 -96.61 52.33 -23.16
C PRO A 32 -97.36 53.02 -22.03
N SER A 33 -97.92 54.18 -22.40
CA SER A 33 -98.83 55.02 -21.63
C SER A 33 -99.97 54.25 -20.95
N ALA A 34 -100.21 54.64 -19.70
CA ALA A 34 -101.46 54.61 -18.93
C ALA A 34 -102.51 53.52 -19.23
N GLY A 35 -102.60 52.55 -18.32
CA GLY A 35 -103.78 51.72 -18.10
C GLY A 35 -103.91 51.39 -16.62
N SER A 36 -104.82 52.08 -15.93
CA SER A 36 -105.17 51.85 -14.53
C SER A 36 -105.63 50.40 -14.33
N GLY A 37 -104.76 49.58 -13.76
CA GLY A 37 -105.04 48.18 -13.43
C GLY A 37 -103.81 47.29 -13.51
N ASN A 38 -102.84 47.45 -12.59
CA ASN A 38 -102.06 46.34 -11.99
C ASN A 38 -100.86 46.74 -11.09
N LEU A 39 -100.99 47.77 -10.23
CA LEU A 39 -99.95 48.11 -9.23
C LEU A 39 -99.56 46.90 -8.37
N GLN A 40 -100.54 46.06 -8.04
CA GLN A 40 -100.35 44.79 -7.34
C GLN A 40 -99.43 43.81 -8.09
N SER A 41 -99.47 43.79 -9.43
CA SER A 41 -98.59 42.94 -10.23
C SER A 41 -97.14 43.46 -10.26
N GLN A 42 -96.94 44.78 -10.22
CA GLN A 42 -95.60 45.36 -10.08
C GLN A 42 -94.98 45.07 -8.70
N TYR A 43 -95.74 45.24 -7.61
CA TYR A 43 -95.26 44.88 -6.26
C TYR A 43 -94.95 43.38 -6.15
N LYS A 44 -95.81 42.52 -6.72
CA LYS A 44 -95.57 41.08 -6.77
C LYS A 44 -94.28 40.74 -7.52
N ARG A 45 -94.04 41.36 -8.67
CA ARG A 45 -92.80 41.18 -9.46
C ARG A 45 -91.55 41.69 -8.72
N SER A 46 -91.66 42.80 -8.00
CA SER A 46 -90.57 43.36 -7.19
C SER A 46 -90.22 42.45 -6.01
N LEU A 47 -91.24 41.92 -5.33
CA LEU A 47 -91.06 40.95 -4.24
C LEU A 47 -90.43 39.64 -4.72
N GLU A 48 -90.88 39.12 -5.87
CA GLU A 48 -90.30 37.93 -6.52
C GLU A 48 -88.82 38.15 -6.90
N LEU A 49 -88.45 39.35 -7.36
CA LEU A 49 -87.07 39.73 -7.64
C LEU A 49 -86.21 39.80 -6.37
N LEU A 50 -86.75 40.35 -5.27
CA LEU A 50 -86.05 40.43 -3.99
C LEU A 50 -85.80 39.03 -3.41
N GLU A 51 -86.82 38.16 -3.42
CA GLU A 51 -86.67 36.75 -3.02
C GLU A 51 -85.68 36.01 -3.91
N ALA A 52 -85.70 36.26 -5.22
CA ALA A 52 -84.72 35.68 -6.14
C ALA A 52 -83.29 36.16 -5.82
N ALA A 53 -83.11 37.42 -5.47
CA ALA A 53 -81.82 37.99 -5.06
C ALA A 53 -81.32 37.37 -3.75
N GLU A 54 -82.18 37.20 -2.73
CA GLU A 54 -81.83 36.53 -1.47
C GLU A 54 -81.47 35.05 -1.69
N ARG A 55 -82.19 34.34 -2.58
CA ARG A 55 -81.84 32.97 -2.98
C ARG A 55 -80.48 32.91 -3.69
N VAL A 56 -80.12 33.92 -4.47
CA VAL A 56 -78.80 34.01 -5.12
C VAL A 56 -77.72 34.33 -4.10
N GLN A 57 -77.94 35.26 -3.17
CA GLN A 57 -76.98 35.61 -2.12
C GLN A 57 -76.70 34.44 -1.17
N SER A 58 -77.74 33.73 -0.73
CA SER A 58 -77.59 32.53 0.11
C SER A 58 -76.83 31.41 -0.61
N LYS A 59 -77.13 31.17 -1.90
CA LYS A 59 -76.36 30.22 -2.73
C LYS A 59 -74.89 30.63 -2.89
N ASN A 60 -74.61 31.92 -3.12
CA ASN A 60 -73.24 32.42 -3.21
C ASN A 60 -72.48 32.24 -1.90
N ARG A 61 -73.10 32.56 -0.75
CA ARG A 61 -72.51 32.33 0.58
C ARG A 61 -72.22 30.84 0.82
N TYR A 62 -73.11 29.95 0.40
CA TYR A 62 -72.90 28.51 0.47
C TYR A 62 -71.71 28.05 -0.39
N LEU A 63 -71.63 28.52 -1.64
CA LEU A 63 -70.51 28.20 -2.54
C LEU A 63 -69.16 28.69 -2.01
N GLN A 64 -69.13 29.89 -1.41
CA GLN A 64 -67.92 30.43 -0.79
C GLN A 64 -67.46 29.57 0.40
N LEU A 65 -68.39 29.19 1.28
CA LEU A 65 -68.09 28.29 2.40
C LEU A 65 -67.64 26.90 1.92
N ASP A 66 -68.21 26.37 0.84
CA ASP A 66 -67.78 25.10 0.24
C ASP A 66 -66.36 25.20 -0.35
N GLN A 67 -66.02 26.33 -0.99
CA GLN A 67 -64.66 26.59 -1.48
C GLN A 67 -63.65 26.69 -0.34
N GLU A 68 -63.95 27.45 0.71
CA GLU A 68 -63.08 27.58 1.90
C GLU A 68 -62.90 26.23 2.60
N LYS A 69 -63.98 25.44 2.75
CA LYS A 69 -63.92 24.09 3.30
C LYS A 69 -63.01 23.19 2.46
N LYS A 70 -63.16 23.19 1.13
CA LYS A 70 -62.29 22.40 0.23
C LYS A 70 -60.84 22.85 0.31
N GLN A 71 -60.56 24.15 0.36
CA GLN A 71 -59.21 24.67 0.54
C GLN A 71 -58.60 24.24 1.88
N MET A 72 -59.38 24.31 2.96
CA MET A 72 -58.96 23.86 4.28
C MET A 72 -58.69 22.35 4.31
N GLU A 73 -59.56 21.53 3.71
CA GLU A 73 -59.35 20.08 3.59
C GLU A 73 -58.08 19.75 2.79
N LEU A 74 -57.81 20.47 1.70
CA LEU A 74 -56.57 20.30 0.92
C LEU A 74 -55.33 20.72 1.73
N SER A 75 -55.42 21.82 2.48
CA SER A 75 -54.36 22.27 3.37
C SER A 75 -54.05 21.23 4.45
N HIS A 76 -55.08 20.68 5.12
CA HIS A 76 -54.91 19.62 6.11
C HIS A 76 -54.32 18.34 5.50
N LYS A 77 -54.75 17.95 4.29
CA LYS A 77 -54.18 16.80 3.58
C LYS A 77 -52.69 17.01 3.28
N ARG A 78 -52.31 18.21 2.83
CA ARG A 78 -50.91 18.58 2.58
C ARG A 78 -50.09 18.57 3.86
N ALA A 79 -50.55 19.24 4.92
CA ALA A 79 -49.86 19.27 6.21
C ALA A 79 -49.68 17.87 6.80
N ARG A 80 -50.69 17.00 6.69
CA ARG A 80 -50.59 15.61 7.15
C ARG A 80 -49.55 14.83 6.35
N PHE A 81 -49.55 14.97 5.02
CA PHE A 81 -48.58 14.31 4.16
C PHE A 81 -47.15 14.79 4.44
N GLU A 82 -46.95 16.09 4.63
CA GLU A 82 -45.65 16.67 4.97
C GLU A 82 -45.14 16.16 6.32
N LEU A 83 -46.01 16.06 7.33
CA LEU A 83 -45.65 15.55 8.65
C LEU A 83 -45.33 14.05 8.61
N GLU A 84 -46.11 13.26 7.87
CA GLU A 84 -45.84 11.82 7.66
C GLU A 84 -44.53 11.60 6.90
N LYS A 85 -44.27 12.41 5.87
CA LYS A 85 -43.01 12.39 5.14
C LYS A 85 -41.83 12.75 6.04
N ALA A 86 -41.92 13.82 6.82
CA ALA A 86 -40.85 14.22 7.73
C ALA A 86 -40.57 13.15 8.82
N ALA A 87 -41.62 12.50 9.33
CA ALA A 87 -41.47 11.39 10.26
C ALA A 87 -40.80 10.17 9.61
N SER A 88 -41.18 9.84 8.36
CA SER A 88 -40.56 8.76 7.60
C SER A 88 -39.10 9.05 7.26
N ASP A 89 -38.78 10.29 6.88
CA ASP A 89 -37.41 10.70 6.55
C ASP A 89 -36.53 10.65 7.81
N SER A 90 -37.03 11.15 8.95
CA SER A 90 -36.32 11.06 10.23
C SER A 90 -36.11 9.61 10.69
N ALA A 91 -37.06 8.70 10.45
CA ALA A 91 -36.90 7.28 10.76
C ALA A 91 -35.80 6.64 9.89
N ARG A 92 -35.78 6.95 8.59
CA ARG A 92 -34.72 6.48 7.67
C ARG A 92 -33.36 7.01 8.07
N ASP A 93 -33.25 8.28 8.45
CA ASP A 93 -31.97 8.87 8.87
C ASP A 93 -31.40 8.17 10.12
N LEU A 94 -32.25 7.84 11.09
CA LEU A 94 -31.86 7.06 12.28
C LEU A 94 -31.42 5.64 11.92
N GLU A 95 -32.11 4.98 10.99
CA GLU A 95 -31.71 3.66 10.49
C GLU A 95 -30.37 3.71 9.76
N VAL A 96 -30.16 4.70 8.89
CA VAL A 96 -28.89 4.90 8.19
C VAL A 96 -27.76 5.15 9.18
N GLN A 97 -27.94 6.03 10.16
CA GLN A 97 -26.94 6.29 11.19
C GLN A 97 -26.62 5.01 11.98
N LYS A 98 -27.63 4.20 12.30
CA LYS A 98 -27.42 2.93 13.02
C LYS A 98 -26.65 1.92 12.17
N ILE A 99 -26.94 1.84 10.87
CA ILE A 99 -26.21 0.99 9.93
C ILE A 99 -24.75 1.43 9.86
N GLU A 100 -24.48 2.72 9.70
CA GLU A 100 -23.12 3.25 9.66
C GLU A 100 -22.33 2.94 10.95
N ASP A 101 -22.95 3.10 12.13
CA ASP A 101 -22.32 2.77 13.40
C ASP A 101 -21.98 1.27 13.51
N LEU A 102 -22.89 0.40 13.06
CA LEU A 102 -22.66 -1.03 13.04
C LEU A 102 -21.57 -1.42 12.04
N GLU A 103 -21.50 -0.75 10.88
CA GLU A 103 -20.44 -0.97 9.89
C GLU A 103 -19.07 -0.54 10.42
N ARG A 104 -18.98 0.60 11.11
CA ARG A 104 -17.74 1.04 11.77
C ARG A 104 -17.28 0.04 12.82
N GLU A 105 -18.19 -0.46 13.65
CA GLU A 105 -17.84 -1.46 14.66
C GLU A 105 -17.43 -2.78 14.02
N ARG A 106 -18.09 -3.20 12.95
CA ARG A 106 -17.72 -4.40 12.18
C ARG A 106 -16.31 -4.27 11.62
N GLN A 107 -15.97 -3.15 10.99
CA GLN A 107 -14.64 -2.87 10.47
C GLN A 107 -13.58 -2.89 11.58
N ARG A 108 -13.86 -2.24 12.72
CA ARG A 108 -12.96 -2.25 13.87
C ARG A 108 -12.70 -3.66 14.40
N LEU A 109 -13.74 -4.49 14.52
CA LEU A 109 -13.60 -5.87 14.96
C LEU A 109 -12.86 -6.73 13.94
N GLU A 110 -13.07 -6.51 12.64
CA GLU A 110 -12.32 -7.17 11.56
C GLU A 110 -10.83 -6.83 11.63
N GLU A 111 -10.48 -5.56 11.81
CA GLU A 111 -9.08 -5.14 11.98
C GLU A 111 -8.44 -5.77 13.23
N GLN A 112 -9.15 -5.79 14.36
CA GLN A 112 -8.67 -6.43 15.57
C GLN A 112 -8.46 -7.94 15.40
N ASN A 113 -9.40 -8.63 14.73
CA ASN A 113 -9.25 -10.05 14.41
C ASN A 113 -8.04 -10.29 13.50
N ASN A 114 -7.86 -9.51 12.45
CA ASN A 114 -6.71 -9.63 11.54
C ASN A 114 -5.37 -9.47 12.28
N ILE A 115 -5.28 -8.52 13.22
CA ILE A 115 -4.08 -8.32 14.04
C ILE A 115 -3.84 -9.53 14.96
N LEU A 116 -4.90 -10.07 15.58
CA LEU A 116 -4.80 -11.23 16.45
C LEU A 116 -4.42 -12.49 15.68
N GLU A 117 -4.99 -12.70 14.49
CA GLU A 117 -4.65 -13.80 13.59
C GLU A 117 -3.19 -13.73 13.15
N MET A 118 -2.73 -12.57 12.67
CA MET A 118 -1.32 -12.37 12.29
C MET A 118 -0.37 -12.63 13.47
N ARG A 119 -0.76 -12.22 14.68
CA ARG A 119 0.04 -12.47 15.88
C ARG A 119 0.08 -13.96 16.22
N LEU A 120 -1.04 -14.66 16.13
CA LEU A 120 -1.11 -16.11 16.32
C LEU A 120 -0.27 -16.86 15.29
N GLU A 121 -0.34 -16.49 14.01
CA GLU A 121 0.50 -17.08 12.96
C GLU A 121 1.99 -16.87 13.24
N ARG A 122 2.38 -15.67 13.67
CA ARG A 122 3.76 -15.38 14.06
C ARG A 122 4.22 -16.27 15.22
N HIS A 123 3.39 -16.43 16.25
CA HIS A 123 3.69 -17.30 17.39
C HIS A 123 3.79 -18.77 16.96
N ASN A 124 2.88 -19.24 16.10
CA ASN A 124 2.92 -20.60 15.55
C ASN A 124 4.20 -20.85 14.72
N LEU A 125 4.64 -19.87 13.91
CA LEU A 125 5.91 -19.95 13.17
C LEU A 125 7.14 -20.00 14.09
N GLN A 126 7.03 -19.43 15.30
CA GLN A 126 8.08 -19.49 16.34
C GLN A 126 8.04 -20.80 17.14
N GLY A 127 7.03 -21.65 16.92
CA GLY A 127 6.86 -22.92 17.60
C GLY A 127 6.12 -22.82 18.94
N ASP A 128 5.41 -21.71 19.20
CA ASP A 128 4.52 -21.61 20.35
C ASP A 128 3.33 -22.54 20.18
N TYR A 129 2.83 -23.07 21.30
CA TYR A 129 1.73 -24.04 21.32
C TYR A 129 0.82 -23.77 22.51
N ASP A 130 -0.46 -24.13 22.34
CA ASP A 130 -1.45 -24.08 23.42
C ASP A 130 -1.23 -25.27 24.38
N PRO A 131 -0.88 -25.04 25.66
CA PRO A 131 -0.61 -26.11 26.63
C PRO A 131 -1.86 -26.91 27.03
N VAL A 132 -3.06 -26.40 26.77
CA VAL A 132 -4.32 -27.13 27.03
C VAL A 132 -4.57 -28.17 25.95
N LYS A 133 -4.21 -27.87 24.69
CA LYS A 133 -4.46 -28.75 23.53
C LYS A 133 -3.26 -29.63 23.19
N THR A 134 -2.05 -29.13 23.40
CA THR A 134 -0.83 -29.74 22.89
C THR A 134 0.19 -29.94 24.01
N ARG A 135 0.69 -31.17 24.14
CA ARG A 135 1.80 -31.51 25.04
C ARG A 135 3.03 -31.85 24.21
N VAL A 136 4.13 -31.12 24.44
CA VAL A 136 5.41 -31.39 23.80
C VAL A 136 6.18 -32.44 24.58
N LEU A 137 6.63 -33.49 23.89
CA LEU A 137 7.41 -34.59 24.46
C LEU A 137 8.75 -34.68 23.73
N HIS A 138 9.81 -35.03 24.46
CA HIS A 138 11.11 -35.35 23.89
C HIS A 138 11.73 -36.52 24.65
N PHE A 139 12.68 -37.23 24.01
CA PHE A 139 13.43 -38.28 24.68
C PHE A 139 14.23 -37.70 25.85
N LYS A 140 14.23 -38.41 26.98
CA LYS A 140 15.05 -38.06 28.15
C LYS A 140 16.54 -38.06 27.81
N MET A 141 16.97 -39.08 27.05
CA MET A 141 18.31 -39.17 26.49
C MET A 141 18.29 -38.63 25.07
N ASN A 142 18.56 -37.34 24.91
CA ASN A 142 18.69 -36.71 23.60
C ASN A 142 20.14 -36.22 23.37
N PRO A 143 20.57 -36.05 22.11
CA PRO A 143 21.93 -35.61 21.80
C PRO A 143 22.33 -34.30 22.49
N THR A 144 21.39 -33.36 22.63
CA THR A 144 21.61 -32.07 23.31
C THR A 144 21.90 -32.24 24.81
N ALA A 145 21.19 -33.15 25.47
CA ALA A 145 21.39 -33.47 26.88
C ALA A 145 22.73 -34.16 27.09
N ALA A 146 23.10 -35.10 26.20
CA ALA A 146 24.42 -35.73 26.22
C ALA A 146 25.54 -34.69 26.04
N ALA A 147 25.45 -33.82 25.04
CA ALA A 147 26.43 -32.75 24.81
C ALA A 147 26.51 -31.76 25.99
N LYS A 148 25.38 -31.45 26.63
CA LYS A 148 25.35 -30.61 27.84
C LYS A 148 26.03 -31.29 29.02
N GLN A 149 25.83 -32.61 29.18
CA GLN A 149 26.48 -33.40 30.22
C GLN A 149 27.99 -33.49 30.00
N GLU A 150 28.43 -33.77 28.77
CA GLU A 150 29.86 -33.81 28.40
C GLU A 150 30.53 -32.46 28.68
N ARG A 151 29.91 -31.35 28.25
CA ARG A 151 30.40 -30.01 28.57
C ARG A 151 30.49 -29.77 30.08
N GLN A 152 29.51 -30.25 30.85
CA GLN A 152 29.54 -30.10 32.29
C GLN A 152 30.71 -30.87 32.91
N GLN A 153 30.95 -32.10 32.46
CA GLN A 153 32.09 -32.92 32.88
C GLN A 153 33.42 -32.23 32.54
N GLU A 154 33.57 -31.71 31.33
CA GLU A 154 34.76 -30.96 30.93
C GLU A 154 35.00 -29.75 31.83
N VAL A 155 33.96 -28.94 32.09
CA VAL A 155 34.04 -27.80 33.00
C VAL A 155 34.46 -28.22 34.40
N ASP A 156 33.94 -29.35 34.89
CA ASP A 156 34.30 -29.86 36.22
C ASP A 156 35.74 -30.37 36.25
N THR A 157 36.21 -31.08 35.22
CA THR A 157 37.62 -31.49 35.12
C THR A 157 38.58 -30.29 35.07
N LEU A 158 38.23 -29.24 34.34
CA LEU A 158 39.02 -28.01 34.28
C LEU A 158 39.01 -27.27 35.63
N ARG A 159 37.91 -27.31 36.37
CA ARG A 159 37.84 -26.73 37.71
C ARG A 159 38.75 -27.47 38.69
N ASP A 160 38.78 -28.79 38.61
CA ASP A 160 39.67 -29.61 39.44
C ASP A 160 41.14 -29.35 39.09
N GLU A 161 41.48 -29.28 37.80
CA GLU A 161 42.84 -28.94 37.35
C GLU A 161 43.25 -27.54 37.81
N VAL A 162 42.37 -26.54 37.68
CA VAL A 162 42.63 -25.18 38.17
C VAL A 162 42.78 -25.16 39.69
N ALA A 163 41.98 -25.94 40.43
CA ALA A 163 42.12 -26.05 41.88
C ALA A 163 43.48 -26.66 42.26
N HIS A 164 43.89 -27.72 41.57
CA HIS A 164 45.17 -28.38 41.77
C HIS A 164 46.37 -27.48 41.43
N LEU A 165 46.33 -26.80 40.28
CA LEU A 165 47.36 -25.84 39.88
C LEU A 165 47.44 -24.67 40.87
N ARG A 166 46.30 -24.18 41.37
CA ARG A 166 46.28 -23.14 42.42
C ARG A 166 46.92 -23.64 43.73
N GLU A 167 46.70 -24.89 44.10
CA GLU A 167 47.33 -25.49 45.27
C GLU A 167 48.85 -25.65 45.09
N LEU A 168 49.28 -26.13 43.91
CA LEU A 168 50.69 -26.23 43.56
C LEU A 168 51.39 -24.87 43.61
N VAL A 169 50.79 -23.83 43.01
CA VAL A 169 51.32 -22.46 43.07
C VAL A 169 51.40 -21.95 44.51
N ARG A 170 50.39 -22.20 45.34
CA ARG A 170 50.43 -21.83 46.78
C ARG A 170 51.56 -22.55 47.50
N SER A 171 51.80 -23.83 47.22
CA SER A 171 52.91 -24.59 47.83
C SER A 171 54.27 -24.05 47.40
N LEU A 172 54.43 -23.65 46.13
CA LEU A 172 55.65 -23.05 45.59
C LEU A 172 55.90 -21.64 46.14
N GLN A 173 54.83 -20.86 46.35
CA GLN A 173 54.92 -19.51 46.94
C GLN A 173 55.14 -19.56 48.46
N GLY A 174 54.70 -20.62 49.15
CA GLY A 174 54.94 -20.84 50.58
C GLY A 174 56.35 -21.37 50.91
N GLY A 175 57.03 -21.99 49.95
CA GLY A 175 58.43 -22.43 50.05
C GLY A 175 59.39 -21.39 49.49
N GLY A 176 59.63 -20.30 50.23
CA GLY A 176 60.54 -19.24 49.81
C GLY A 176 62.01 -19.67 49.69
N ALA A 177 62.58 -19.43 48.50
CA ALA A 177 64.01 -19.24 48.22
C ALA A 177 64.95 -20.46 48.30
N ALA A 178 64.96 -21.28 47.25
CA ALA A 178 66.19 -21.87 46.73
C ALA A 178 66.03 -22.26 45.26
N VAL A 179 67.12 -22.16 44.50
CA VAL A 179 67.30 -22.60 43.11
C VAL A 179 66.93 -21.57 42.03
N HIS A 180 67.71 -20.48 42.01
CA HIS A 180 68.27 -19.97 40.76
C HIS A 180 69.18 -21.06 40.18
N SER A 181 68.67 -21.91 39.29
CA SER A 181 69.41 -22.70 38.27
C SER A 181 68.58 -23.83 37.66
N GLN A 182 67.38 -23.53 37.14
CA GLN A 182 66.69 -24.50 36.26
C GLN A 182 65.66 -23.84 35.34
N ASP A 183 66.01 -22.75 34.68
CA ASP A 183 65.10 -22.09 33.72
C ASP A 183 65.53 -22.21 32.25
N ASP A 184 66.66 -22.85 31.96
CA ASP A 184 67.08 -23.06 30.57
C ASP A 184 66.23 -24.12 29.86
N SER A 185 65.77 -25.18 30.53
CA SER A 185 64.92 -26.20 29.91
C SER A 185 63.48 -25.74 29.70
N SER A 186 62.95 -24.92 30.61
CA SER A 186 61.60 -24.34 30.53
C SER A 186 61.51 -23.26 29.44
N ILE A 187 62.52 -22.37 29.36
CA ILE A 187 62.61 -21.35 28.29
C ILE A 187 62.90 -22.01 26.94
N HIS A 188 63.72 -23.07 26.88
CA HIS A 188 63.97 -23.80 25.64
C HIS A 188 62.75 -24.64 25.19
N ALA A 189 61.97 -25.21 26.11
CA ALA A 189 60.71 -25.89 25.80
C ALA A 189 59.61 -24.90 25.38
N ALA A 190 59.48 -23.76 26.08
CA ALA A 190 58.54 -22.70 25.72
C ALA A 190 58.88 -22.05 24.37
N SER A 191 60.17 -21.80 24.09
CA SER A 191 60.62 -21.29 22.79
C SER A 191 60.50 -22.30 21.66
N LEU A 192 60.72 -23.61 21.92
CA LEU A 192 60.41 -24.68 20.96
C LEU A 192 58.92 -24.79 20.70
N ASN A 193 58.07 -24.65 21.72
CA ASN A 193 56.60 -24.63 21.57
C ASN A 193 56.14 -23.39 20.79
N LEU A 194 56.74 -22.22 21.04
CA LEU A 194 56.45 -20.99 20.29
C LEU A 194 56.88 -21.11 18.82
N ARG A 195 58.04 -21.72 18.55
CA ARG A 195 58.49 -22.00 17.17
C ARG A 195 57.57 -22.97 16.46
N LYS A 196 57.18 -24.08 17.12
CA LYS A 196 56.18 -25.01 16.57
C LYS A 196 54.84 -24.34 16.32
N GLN A 197 54.41 -23.43 17.19
CA GLN A 197 53.17 -22.67 17.01
C GLN A 197 53.29 -21.69 15.84
N MET A 198 54.42 -21.01 15.68
CA MET A 198 54.71 -20.13 14.54
C MET A 198 54.72 -20.90 13.23
N GLU A 199 55.45 -22.01 13.15
CA GLU A 199 55.47 -22.91 11.97
C GLU A 199 54.06 -23.45 11.66
N SER A 200 53.29 -23.84 12.68
CA SER A 200 51.91 -24.32 12.48
C SER A 200 50.98 -23.22 11.96
N SER A 201 51.19 -21.98 12.41
CA SER A 201 50.42 -20.80 11.99
C SER A 201 50.79 -20.40 10.56
N GLU A 202 52.08 -20.41 10.23
CA GLU A 202 52.58 -20.17 8.88
C GLU A 202 52.05 -21.21 7.89
N LEU A 203 52.10 -22.50 8.26
CA LEU A 203 51.54 -23.57 7.44
C LEU A 203 50.03 -23.43 7.27
N ARG A 204 49.31 -23.02 8.32
CA ARG A 204 47.87 -22.73 8.25
C ARG A 204 47.59 -21.55 7.31
N ASN A 205 48.39 -20.49 7.37
CA ASN A 205 48.28 -19.33 6.48
C ASN A 205 48.62 -19.70 5.02
N GLN A 206 49.62 -20.56 4.81
CA GLN A 206 49.97 -21.06 3.48
C GLN A 206 48.84 -21.88 2.87
N ARG A 207 48.29 -22.85 3.63
CA ARG A 207 47.12 -23.63 3.21
C ARG A 207 45.91 -22.74 2.94
N LEU A 208 45.70 -21.69 3.74
CA LEU A 208 44.62 -20.74 3.52
C LEU A 208 44.80 -19.96 2.21
N LYS A 209 46.02 -19.51 1.89
CA LYS A 209 46.35 -18.88 0.61
C LYS A 209 46.12 -19.82 -0.57
N GLU A 210 46.53 -21.09 -0.45
CA GLU A 210 46.31 -22.11 -1.48
C GLU A 210 44.81 -22.38 -1.72
N VAL A 211 44.03 -22.53 -0.64
CA VAL A 211 42.57 -22.72 -0.74
C VAL A 211 41.91 -21.49 -1.36
N PHE A 212 42.32 -20.28 -0.96
CA PHE A 212 41.80 -19.04 -1.52
C PHE A 212 42.11 -18.92 -3.02
N GLN A 213 43.36 -19.17 -3.43
CA GLN A 213 43.75 -19.18 -4.84
C GLN A 213 42.95 -20.21 -5.64
N LYS A 214 42.80 -21.44 -5.12
CA LYS A 214 42.01 -22.48 -5.75
C LYS A 214 40.54 -22.07 -5.90
N LYS A 215 39.95 -21.44 -4.88
CA LYS A 215 38.56 -20.97 -4.91
C LYS A 215 38.33 -19.80 -5.86
N ILE A 216 39.25 -18.83 -5.89
CA ILE A 216 39.22 -17.74 -6.87
C ILE A 216 39.34 -18.31 -8.29
N GLN A 217 40.25 -19.25 -8.52
CA GLN A 217 40.41 -19.88 -9.83
C GLN A 217 39.14 -20.63 -10.25
N GLU A 218 38.55 -21.42 -9.36
CA GLU A 218 37.27 -22.11 -9.57
C GLU A 218 36.17 -21.12 -9.97
N PHE A 219 36.01 -20.03 -9.21
CA PHE A 219 35.04 -18.98 -9.52
C PHE A 219 35.29 -18.31 -10.87
N ARG A 220 36.54 -17.97 -11.18
CA ARG A 220 36.93 -17.38 -12.46
C ARG A 220 36.61 -18.31 -13.63
N THR A 221 36.87 -19.61 -13.48
CA THR A 221 36.52 -20.62 -14.49
C THR A 221 35.01 -20.70 -14.70
N VAL A 222 34.21 -20.68 -13.62
CA VAL A 222 32.74 -20.67 -13.73
C VAL A 222 32.25 -19.41 -14.45
N CYS A 223 32.76 -18.23 -14.07
CA CYS A 223 32.38 -16.99 -14.77
C CYS A 223 32.78 -17.03 -16.24
N TYR A 224 33.98 -17.52 -16.57
CA TYR A 224 34.43 -17.64 -17.95
C TYR A 224 33.49 -18.52 -18.79
N VAL A 225 33.07 -19.68 -18.26
CA VAL A 225 32.16 -20.59 -18.97
C VAL A 225 30.75 -20.00 -19.11
N LEU A 226 30.25 -19.30 -18.09
CA LEU A 226 28.88 -18.78 -18.08
C LEU A 226 28.72 -17.48 -18.87
N THR A 227 29.68 -16.57 -18.77
CA THR A 227 29.59 -15.22 -19.35
C THR A 227 30.41 -15.07 -20.62
N GLY A 228 31.32 -16.01 -20.91
CA GLY A 228 32.27 -15.92 -22.01
C GLY A 228 33.46 -14.99 -21.74
N TYR A 229 33.61 -14.43 -20.53
CA TYR A 229 34.70 -13.49 -20.22
C TYR A 229 35.67 -14.03 -19.16
N GLN A 230 36.94 -14.04 -19.51
CA GLN A 230 38.03 -14.29 -18.57
C GLN A 230 38.36 -12.98 -17.87
N MET A 231 38.12 -12.92 -16.55
CA MET A 231 38.39 -11.74 -15.72
C MET A 231 39.70 -11.87 -14.98
N ASP A 232 40.70 -11.06 -15.31
CA ASP A 232 42.02 -11.00 -14.70
C ASP A 232 42.23 -9.70 -13.92
N ILE A 233 42.91 -9.77 -12.78
CA ILE A 233 43.33 -8.58 -12.02
C ILE A 233 44.71 -8.17 -12.54
N THR A 234 44.83 -6.99 -13.14
CA THR A 234 46.11 -6.52 -13.72
C THR A 234 46.92 -5.73 -12.70
N THR A 235 46.39 -4.59 -12.26
CA THR A 235 46.98 -3.75 -11.21
C THR A 235 45.90 -3.40 -10.18
N GLU A 236 46.25 -2.67 -9.12
CA GLU A 236 45.26 -2.26 -8.12
C GLU A 236 44.06 -1.56 -8.78
N ASN A 237 42.88 -2.11 -8.52
CA ASN A 237 41.59 -1.63 -9.02
C ASN A 237 41.41 -1.70 -10.55
N GLN A 238 42.22 -2.49 -11.27
CA GLN A 238 42.06 -2.70 -12.71
C GLN A 238 41.79 -4.17 -13.06
N TYR A 239 40.73 -4.38 -13.83
CA TYR A 239 40.20 -5.68 -14.21
C TYR A 239 40.22 -5.79 -15.73
N ARG A 240 40.95 -6.77 -16.24
CA ARG A 240 41.02 -7.11 -17.65
C ARG A 240 39.99 -8.18 -17.95
N LEU A 241 39.17 -7.96 -18.97
CA LEU A 241 38.19 -8.90 -19.48
C LEU A 241 38.63 -9.31 -20.89
N THR A 242 38.90 -10.61 -21.07
CA THR A 242 39.19 -11.20 -22.38
C THR A 242 38.02 -12.08 -22.78
N SER A 243 37.45 -11.84 -23.96
CA SER A 243 36.34 -12.64 -24.48
C SER A 243 36.84 -14.01 -24.94
N VAL A 244 36.02 -15.04 -24.79
CA VAL A 244 36.23 -16.37 -25.39
C VAL A 244 36.23 -16.30 -26.93
N TYR A 245 35.54 -15.32 -27.49
CA TYR A 245 35.42 -15.07 -28.93
C TYR A 245 36.37 -13.95 -29.41
N ALA A 246 37.44 -13.66 -28.66
CA ALA A 246 38.43 -12.68 -29.07
C ALA A 246 39.16 -13.12 -30.35
N GLU A 247 39.26 -12.23 -31.34
CA GLU A 247 39.90 -12.50 -32.64
C GLU A 247 41.43 -12.49 -32.51
N HIS A 248 41.98 -11.64 -31.63
CA HIS A 248 43.40 -11.56 -31.33
C HIS A 248 43.68 -11.74 -29.84
N MET A 249 44.89 -12.23 -29.52
CA MET A 249 45.31 -12.47 -28.12
C MET A 249 45.37 -11.20 -27.28
N ASP A 250 45.53 -10.03 -27.92
CA ASP A 250 45.62 -8.73 -27.26
C ASP A 250 44.26 -8.04 -27.11
N ASP A 251 43.20 -8.60 -27.70
CA ASP A 251 41.85 -8.05 -27.63
C ASP A 251 41.27 -8.24 -26.23
N SER A 252 41.36 -7.18 -25.44
CA SER A 252 40.88 -7.18 -24.06
C SER A 252 40.28 -5.84 -23.67
N LEU A 253 39.23 -5.91 -22.87
CA LEU A 253 38.57 -4.76 -22.27
C LEU A 253 39.16 -4.51 -20.89
N LEU A 254 39.56 -3.29 -20.60
CA LEU A 254 40.13 -2.94 -19.30
C LEU A 254 39.16 -2.07 -18.52
N PHE A 255 38.72 -2.54 -17.36
CA PHE A 255 37.84 -1.80 -16.45
C PHE A 255 38.59 -1.35 -15.21
N LYS A 256 38.41 -0.09 -14.82
CA LYS A 256 38.94 0.46 -13.58
C LYS A 256 37.82 0.73 -12.58
N LYS A 257 38.00 0.28 -11.35
CA LYS A 257 37.11 0.61 -10.23
C LYS A 257 37.43 2.01 -9.71
N GLY A 258 36.48 2.93 -9.83
CA GLY A 258 36.54 4.27 -9.27
C GLY A 258 36.36 4.30 -7.76
N SER A 259 36.71 5.42 -7.13
CA SER A 259 36.60 5.64 -5.68
C SER A 259 35.17 5.56 -5.15
N ASN A 260 34.18 5.83 -5.99
CA ASN A 260 32.74 5.70 -5.70
C ASN A 260 32.20 4.28 -5.91
N GLY A 261 33.04 3.29 -6.22
CA GLY A 261 32.63 1.91 -6.52
C GLY A 261 32.09 1.69 -7.93
N SER A 262 32.02 2.73 -8.78
CA SER A 262 31.64 2.57 -10.19
C SER A 262 32.78 1.94 -11.01
N MET A 263 32.42 1.17 -12.03
CA MET A 263 33.38 0.60 -12.99
C MET A 263 33.42 1.47 -14.24
N GLN A 264 34.61 1.85 -14.68
CA GLN A 264 34.84 2.67 -15.87
C GLN A 264 35.66 1.89 -16.89
N LEU A 265 35.21 1.88 -18.15
CA LEU A 265 35.98 1.30 -19.25
C LEU A 265 37.16 2.22 -19.57
N MET A 266 38.36 1.65 -19.66
CA MET A 266 39.57 2.32 -20.11
C MET A 266 39.75 2.13 -21.61
N GLU A 267 40.32 3.13 -22.26
CA GLU A 267 40.64 3.06 -23.69
C GLU A 267 41.75 2.04 -23.94
N THR A 268 41.46 1.09 -24.81
CA THR A 268 42.34 0.05 -25.35
C THR A 268 42.16 0.05 -26.87
N GLU A 269 43.10 -0.56 -27.61
CA GLU A 269 42.97 -0.68 -29.07
C GLU A 269 41.68 -1.42 -29.45
N PHE A 270 41.33 -2.48 -28.70
CA PHE A 270 40.08 -3.20 -28.88
C PHE A 270 38.85 -2.35 -28.55
N SER A 271 38.83 -1.61 -27.43
CA SER A 271 37.66 -0.80 -27.07
C SER A 271 37.36 0.32 -28.07
N LYS A 272 38.36 0.83 -28.79
CA LYS A 272 38.17 1.83 -29.86
C LYS A 272 37.33 1.30 -31.01
N THR A 273 37.43 0.00 -31.31
CA THR A 273 36.62 -0.66 -32.35
C THR A 273 35.14 -0.77 -31.99
N LEU A 274 34.81 -0.66 -30.70
CA LEU A 274 33.45 -0.83 -30.15
C LEU A 274 32.76 0.51 -29.84
N GLY A 275 33.22 1.61 -30.45
CA GLY A 275 32.79 2.98 -30.10
C GLY A 275 31.27 3.19 -30.10
N GLU A 276 30.55 2.63 -31.08
CA GLU A 276 29.09 2.75 -31.16
C GLU A 276 28.38 2.02 -30.01
N MET A 277 28.85 0.81 -29.65
CA MET A 277 28.33 0.03 -28.52
C MET A 277 28.63 0.70 -27.18
N VAL A 278 29.81 1.34 -27.05
CA VAL A 278 30.19 2.12 -25.87
C VAL A 278 29.26 3.34 -25.72
N ALA A 279 29.02 4.09 -26.79
CA ALA A 279 28.09 5.23 -26.80
C ALA A 279 26.67 4.82 -26.39
N LEU A 280 26.15 3.74 -26.95
CA LEU A 280 24.79 3.29 -26.68
C LEU A 280 24.65 2.69 -25.27
N HIS A 281 25.47 1.70 -24.92
CA HIS A 281 25.24 0.89 -23.72
C HIS A 281 25.90 1.47 -22.47
N LEU A 282 27.08 2.08 -22.58
CA LEU A 282 27.79 2.64 -21.44
C LEU A 282 27.44 4.11 -21.18
N HIS A 283 27.30 4.95 -22.22
CA HIS A 283 26.97 6.37 -22.03
C HIS A 283 25.46 6.63 -21.91
N HIS A 284 24.65 6.09 -22.83
CA HIS A 284 23.20 6.35 -22.83
C HIS A 284 22.46 5.46 -21.81
N GLN A 285 22.63 4.14 -21.90
CA GLN A 285 21.92 3.19 -21.02
C GLN A 285 22.59 2.98 -19.66
N LYS A 286 23.86 3.39 -19.49
CA LYS A 286 24.65 3.26 -18.25
C LYS A 286 24.68 1.83 -17.68
N SER A 287 24.73 0.82 -18.55
CA SER A 287 24.67 -0.60 -18.17
C SER A 287 25.84 -1.40 -18.76
N ILE A 288 26.78 -1.78 -17.89
CA ILE A 288 27.91 -2.65 -18.24
C ILE A 288 27.43 -4.05 -18.65
N PRO A 289 26.45 -4.69 -17.97
CA PRO A 289 25.94 -5.98 -18.42
C PRO A 289 25.33 -5.93 -19.82
N ALA A 290 24.60 -4.86 -20.17
CA ALA A 290 24.04 -4.69 -21.51
C ALA A 290 25.16 -4.54 -22.56
N PHE A 291 26.19 -3.75 -22.25
CA PHE A 291 27.36 -3.58 -23.11
C PHE A 291 28.09 -4.91 -23.36
N LEU A 292 28.45 -5.64 -22.30
CA LEU A 292 29.17 -6.92 -22.43
C LEU A 292 28.34 -7.97 -23.19
N SER A 293 27.03 -7.98 -23.00
CA SER A 293 26.14 -8.87 -23.75
C SER A 293 26.12 -8.54 -25.25
N ALA A 294 26.01 -7.26 -25.61
CA ALA A 294 26.06 -6.81 -27.00
C ALA A 294 27.39 -7.15 -27.67
N VAL A 295 28.52 -6.90 -26.99
CA VAL A 295 29.85 -7.25 -27.48
C VAL A 295 30.01 -8.76 -27.64
N THR A 296 29.49 -9.57 -26.72
CA THR A 296 29.54 -11.03 -26.82
C THR A 296 28.79 -11.53 -28.05
N LEU A 297 27.59 -11.00 -28.31
CA LEU A 297 26.79 -11.37 -29.47
C LEU A 297 27.46 -10.94 -30.79
N ASP A 298 28.06 -9.75 -30.83
CA ASP A 298 28.78 -9.25 -32.01
C ASP A 298 30.02 -10.12 -32.32
N LEU A 299 30.87 -10.37 -31.33
CA LEU A 299 32.04 -11.24 -31.49
C LEU A 299 31.66 -12.66 -31.89
N PHE A 300 30.61 -13.22 -31.27
CA PHE A 300 30.10 -14.54 -31.64
C PHE A 300 29.59 -14.58 -33.09
N SER A 301 28.86 -13.54 -33.52
CA SER A 301 28.38 -13.41 -34.90
C SER A 301 29.54 -13.39 -35.89
N ARG A 302 30.58 -12.59 -35.63
CA ARG A 302 31.77 -12.52 -36.50
C ARG A 302 32.49 -13.86 -36.62
N GLN A 303 32.56 -14.61 -35.53
CA GLN A 303 33.21 -15.92 -35.52
C GLN A 303 32.38 -17.04 -36.19
N THR A 304 31.06 -16.86 -36.28
CA THR A 304 30.14 -17.83 -36.89
C THR A 304 29.74 -17.51 -38.34
N THR A 305 30.06 -16.33 -38.84
CA THR A 305 30.05 -16.01 -40.28
C THR A 305 31.27 -16.62 -40.98
N ILE A 306 31.23 -17.94 -41.16
CA ILE A 306 31.92 -18.65 -42.26
C ILE A 306 30.84 -19.12 -43.23
#